data_AF-A0A813ENI2-F1
#
_entry.id   AF-A0A813ENI2-F1
#
_cell.length_a   1.000
_cell.length_b   1.000
_cell.length_c   1.000
_cell.angle_alpha   90.00
_cell.angle_beta   90.00
_cell.angle_gamma   90.00
#
_symmetry.space_group_name_H-M   'P 1'
#
loop_
_entity.id
_entity.type
_entity.pdbx_description
1 polymer ?
#
loop_
_entity_poly.entity_id
_entity_poly.type
_entity_poly.pdbx_seq_one_letter_code
_entity_poly.pdbx_strand_id
1 'polypeptide(L)'
;MLFTSSAVSSSCTGSLSSDMALAVIEKTVNDSRHLTRAVSYRLVSCHELRIGIIRMLYGAHYDIVVLYVGTEDQGHDGGTRYILYALLNHRERVIAVYDAKDEIMLDAGETARVPRGGSPDLRYLLTKREKICISQACRIYKFRFRRDPNKDKNLFLYLGDNVWNRLTWSAVSKRIPTLRMSGGKTWHVMSRRWLTGREKLASLGFPVTASAADSMGVPELPVRDTKRASAISGNCMHFSTVAVVQFVALVCYKQTQ
;
A
#
# COMPACT_ATOMS: atom_id res chain seq x y z
N MET A 1 20.86 -31.94 -18.59
CA MET A 1 19.46 -31.56 -18.30
C MET A 1 19.52 -30.43 -17.28
N LEU A 2 19.37 -29.18 -17.70
CA LEU A 2 19.56 -28.00 -16.85
C LEU A 2 18.20 -27.53 -16.32
N PHE A 3 18.00 -27.59 -15.01
CA PHE A 3 16.86 -26.98 -14.35
C PHE A 3 17.20 -25.53 -14.02
N THR A 4 16.48 -24.58 -14.63
CA THR A 4 16.46 -23.18 -14.20
C THR A 4 15.42 -23.02 -13.10
N SER A 5 15.85 -22.62 -11.90
CA SER A 5 14.94 -22.20 -10.84
C SER A 5 14.33 -20.85 -11.20
N SER A 6 13.00 -20.73 -11.07
CA SER A 6 12.30 -19.46 -11.19
C SER A 6 12.23 -18.81 -9.80
N ALA A 7 12.83 -17.63 -9.67
CA ALA A 7 12.72 -16.84 -8.45
C ALA A 7 11.31 -16.28 -8.34
N VAL A 8 10.55 -16.74 -7.34
CA VAL A 8 9.30 -16.11 -6.93
C VAL A 8 9.64 -15.00 -5.94
N SER A 9 9.55 -13.75 -6.39
CA SER A 9 9.65 -12.57 -5.53
C SER A 9 8.35 -12.44 -4.71
N SER A 10 8.50 -12.56 -3.39
CA SER A 10 7.47 -12.27 -2.40
C SER A 10 7.87 -10.99 -1.67
N SER A 11 7.36 -9.85 -2.11
CA SER A 11 7.46 -8.58 -1.37
C SER A 11 6.06 -8.11 -0.97
N CYS A 12 5.67 -8.44 0.26
CA CYS A 12 4.46 -7.97 0.92
C CYS A 12 4.81 -7.52 2.34
N THR A 13 5.54 -6.41 2.49
CA THR A 13 5.76 -5.78 3.80
C THR A 13 4.85 -4.55 3.90
N GLY A 14 3.56 -4.78 4.15
CA GLY A 14 2.58 -3.71 4.31
C GLY A 14 2.68 -3.06 5.70
N SER A 15 2.93 -1.75 5.75
CA SER A 15 2.90 -0.97 6.99
C SER A 15 1.46 -0.74 7.45
N LEU A 16 1.01 -1.46 8.48
CA LEU A 16 0.09 -0.87 9.46
C LEU A 16 0.86 0.28 10.11
N SER A 17 0.28 1.48 10.24
CA SER A 17 0.88 2.45 11.16
C SER A 17 0.86 1.81 12.54
N SER A 18 1.99 1.85 13.25
CA SER A 18 2.11 1.35 14.63
C SER A 18 0.95 1.81 15.49
N ASP A 19 0.47 3.02 15.23
CA ASP A 19 -0.60 3.68 15.97
C ASP A 19 -1.96 2.98 15.75
N MET A 20 -2.28 2.54 14.52
CA MET A 20 -3.51 1.79 14.25
C MET A 20 -3.45 0.38 14.82
N ALA A 21 -2.28 -0.28 14.74
CA ALA A 21 -2.10 -1.60 15.35
C ALA A 21 -2.23 -1.52 16.87
N LEU A 22 -1.59 -0.54 17.51
CA LEU A 22 -1.66 -0.31 18.95
C LEU A 22 -3.07 0.06 19.42
N ALA A 23 -3.79 0.92 18.68
CA ALA A 23 -5.17 1.27 19.02
C ALA A 23 -6.13 0.06 18.93
N VAL A 24 -5.95 -0.80 17.92
CA VAL A 24 -6.74 -2.03 17.78
C VAL A 24 -6.39 -3.01 18.90
N ILE A 25 -5.11 -3.17 19.25
CA ILE A 25 -4.66 -4.03 20.35
C ILE A 25 -5.20 -3.52 21.70
N GLU A 26 -5.03 -2.23 22.00
CA GLU A 26 -5.52 -1.59 23.24
C GLU A 26 -7.01 -1.83 23.42
N LYS A 27 -7.80 -1.54 22.38
CA LYS A 27 -9.26 -1.74 22.41
C LYS A 27 -9.61 -3.21 22.57
N THR A 28 -9.05 -4.08 21.74
CA THR A 28 -9.39 -5.52 21.75
C THR A 28 -9.04 -6.17 23.08
N VAL A 29 -7.88 -5.83 23.65
CA VAL A 29 -7.40 -6.38 24.92
C VAL A 29 -8.24 -5.86 26.08
N ASN A 30 -8.54 -4.56 26.13
CA ASN A 30 -9.38 -3.98 27.19
C ASN A 30 -10.83 -4.50 27.13
N ASP A 31 -11.40 -4.65 25.93
CA ASP A 31 -12.76 -5.16 25.74
C ASP A 31 -12.89 -6.65 26.13
N SER A 32 -11.79 -7.42 26.03
CA SER A 32 -11.77 -8.85 26.36
C SER A 32 -11.95 -9.17 27.85
N ARG A 33 -11.69 -8.21 28.75
CA ARG A 33 -11.67 -8.38 30.22
C ARG A 33 -10.77 -9.52 30.73
N HIS A 34 -9.86 -10.04 29.90
CA HIS A 34 -8.93 -11.09 30.31
C HIS A 34 -7.77 -10.57 31.18
N LEU A 35 -7.51 -9.26 31.18
CA LEU A 35 -6.52 -8.64 32.04
C LEU A 35 -7.20 -8.00 33.25
N THR A 36 -6.58 -8.16 34.42
CA THR A 36 -7.01 -7.54 35.68
C THR A 36 -6.82 -6.02 35.70
N ARG A 37 -6.10 -5.46 34.72
CA ARG A 37 -5.86 -4.02 34.57
C ARG A 37 -5.97 -3.61 33.11
N ALA A 38 -6.52 -2.42 32.88
CA ALA A 38 -6.58 -1.82 31.57
C ALA A 38 -5.17 -1.52 31.05
N VAL A 39 -4.93 -1.88 29.80
CA VAL A 39 -3.72 -1.51 29.07
C VAL A 39 -3.91 -0.09 28.56
N SER A 40 -2.97 0.80 28.86
CA SER A 40 -2.94 2.17 28.33
C SER A 40 -1.55 2.50 27.80
N TYR A 41 -1.48 3.15 26.65
CA TYR A 41 -0.21 3.60 26.07
C TYR A 41 -0.13 5.13 26.14
N ARG A 42 1.01 5.68 26.62
CA ARG A 42 1.26 7.12 26.62
C ARG A 42 2.21 7.48 25.48
N LEU A 43 1.73 8.28 24.52
CA LEU A 43 2.54 8.83 23.45
C LEU A 43 3.47 9.91 24.01
N VAL A 44 4.77 9.75 23.80
CA VAL A 44 5.80 10.75 24.14
C VAL A 44 6.37 11.32 22.84
N SER A 45 6.52 12.65 22.79
CA SER A 45 6.92 13.37 21.56
C SER A 45 8.34 13.02 21.12
N CYS A 46 8.56 13.07 19.81
CA CYS A 46 9.26 12.01 19.09
C CYS A 46 10.25 12.63 18.11
N HIS A 47 11.54 12.57 18.43
CA HIS A 47 12.61 12.35 17.45
C HIS A 47 13.76 11.53 18.05
N GLU A 48 14.08 11.69 19.34
CA GLU A 48 15.09 10.87 20.03
C GLU A 48 14.49 9.68 20.81
N LEU A 49 13.24 9.84 21.28
CA LEU A 49 12.59 8.89 22.22
C LEU A 49 12.25 7.52 21.61
N ARG A 50 11.98 7.45 20.29
CA ARG A 50 11.50 6.20 19.68
C ARG A 50 12.56 5.11 19.62
N ILE A 51 13.82 5.47 19.43
CA ILE A 51 14.90 4.47 19.43
C ILE A 51 15.42 4.17 20.82
N GLY A 52 15.38 5.14 21.74
CA GLY A 52 15.72 4.92 23.14
C GLY A 52 14.84 3.85 23.77
N ILE A 53 13.52 3.90 23.55
CA ILE A 53 12.59 2.89 24.06
C ILE A 53 12.81 1.53 23.39
N ILE A 54 13.02 1.47 22.08
CA ILE A 54 13.29 0.20 21.39
C ILE A 54 14.62 -0.40 21.88
N ARG A 55 15.66 0.42 22.08
CA ARG A 55 16.92 -0.01 22.70
C ARG A 55 16.75 -0.46 24.14
N MET A 56 15.92 0.22 24.92
CA MET A 56 15.63 -0.16 26.29
C MET A 56 14.87 -1.50 26.37
N LEU A 57 13.86 -1.69 25.52
CA LEU A 57 13.01 -2.89 25.53
C LEU A 57 13.69 -4.10 24.89
N TYR A 58 14.47 -3.89 23.83
CA TYR A 58 14.97 -4.98 22.99
C TYR A 58 16.50 -5.04 22.88
N GLY A 59 17.23 -4.00 23.31
CA GLY A 59 18.68 -3.90 23.12
C GLY A 59 19.50 -4.95 23.87
N ALA A 60 18.91 -5.61 24.87
CA ALA A 60 19.53 -6.75 25.54
C ALA A 60 19.65 -7.98 24.60
N HIS A 61 18.65 -8.19 23.73
CA HIS A 61 18.52 -9.40 22.92
C HIS A 61 18.80 -9.16 21.43
N TYR A 62 18.69 -7.90 21.00
CA TYR A 62 18.84 -7.52 19.61
C TYR A 62 19.94 -6.47 19.47
N ASP A 63 20.74 -6.62 18.43
CA ASP A 63 21.49 -5.52 17.88
C ASP A 63 20.55 -4.71 16.99
N ILE A 64 20.43 -3.41 17.29
CA ILE A 64 19.38 -2.55 16.71
C ILE A 64 20.05 -1.56 15.78
N VAL A 65 19.95 -1.86 14.48
CA VAL A 65 20.44 -1.00 13.40
C VAL A 65 19.31 -0.09 12.97
N VAL A 66 19.57 1.22 12.94
CA VAL A 66 18.57 2.23 12.61
C VAL A 66 18.94 2.80 11.25
N LEU A 67 18.08 2.60 10.26
CA LEU A 67 18.25 3.16 8.93
C LEU A 67 17.35 4.38 8.79
N TYR A 68 17.96 5.52 8.49
CA TYR A 68 17.26 6.74 8.15
C TYR A 68 17.20 6.83 6.63
N VAL A 69 16.11 6.33 6.07
CA VAL A 69 15.91 6.32 4.62
C VAL A 69 15.17 7.59 4.29
N GLY A 70 15.82 8.51 3.60
CA GLY A 70 15.05 9.62 3.09
C GLY A 70 14.30 9.21 1.82
N THR A 71 13.62 10.17 1.24
CA THR A 71 12.83 10.11 0.02
C THR A 71 13.56 10.05 -1.34
N GLU A 72 14.81 10.45 -1.53
CA GLU A 72 15.55 10.18 -2.80
C GLU A 72 16.10 8.77 -2.88
N ASP A 73 16.45 8.16 -1.74
CA ASP A 73 16.73 6.72 -1.66
C ASP A 73 15.54 5.87 -2.13
N GLN A 74 14.32 6.39 -2.00
CA GLN A 74 13.09 5.68 -2.32
C GLN A 74 12.72 5.77 -3.80
N GLY A 75 13.52 6.47 -4.62
CA GLY A 75 13.24 6.71 -6.03
C GLY A 75 11.95 7.51 -6.26
N HIS A 76 11.53 8.28 -5.27
CA HIS A 76 10.30 9.07 -5.28
C HIS A 76 10.65 10.55 -5.38
N ASP A 77 10.36 11.17 -6.53
CA ASP A 77 10.53 12.61 -6.70
C ASP A 77 9.41 13.34 -5.92
N GLY A 78 9.63 13.50 -4.62
CA GLY A 78 8.99 14.55 -3.83
C GLY A 78 8.23 14.23 -2.54
N GLY A 79 8.88 13.86 -1.42
CA GLY A 79 8.18 13.78 -0.10
C GLY A 79 9.00 14.09 1.15
N THR A 80 8.73 15.17 1.88
CA THR A 80 9.63 15.80 2.91
C THR A 80 9.86 15.06 4.22
N ARG A 81 9.74 13.73 4.28
CA ARG A 81 9.96 13.00 5.55
C ARG A 81 10.89 11.80 5.44
N TYR A 82 11.88 11.77 6.34
CA TYR A 82 12.74 10.62 6.58
C TYR A 82 11.88 9.51 7.17
N ILE A 83 12.02 8.31 6.62
CA ILE A 83 11.44 7.10 7.18
C ILE A 83 12.54 6.43 8.00
N LEU A 84 12.26 6.25 9.29
CA LEU A 84 13.15 5.54 10.21
C LEU A 84 12.75 4.06 10.22
N TYR A 85 13.62 3.20 9.73
CA TYR A 85 13.53 1.75 9.89
C TYR A 85 14.41 1.32 11.06
N ALA A 86 13.86 0.55 12.00
CA ALA A 86 14.64 -0.14 13.03
C ALA A 86 14.73 -1.61 12.66
N LEU A 87 15.93 -2.08 12.31
CA LEU A 87 16.23 -3.48 12.06
C LEU A 87 16.73 -4.10 13.37
N LEU A 88 16.02 -5.11 13.86
CA LEU A 88 16.36 -5.81 15.09
C LEU A 88 17.01 -7.16 14.73
N ASN A 89 18.33 -7.25 14.83
CA ASN A 89 19.09 -8.47 14.60
C ASN A 89 19.29 -9.21 15.93
N HIS A 90 18.67 -10.37 16.09
CA HIS A 90 18.79 -11.11 17.35
C HIS A 90 20.23 -11.58 17.56
N ARG A 91 20.87 -11.15 18.65
CA ARG A 91 22.31 -11.32 18.89
C ARG A 91 22.76 -12.78 18.86
N GLU A 92 21.91 -13.67 19.36
CA GLU A 92 22.24 -15.11 19.45
C GLU A 92 21.74 -15.94 18.27
N ARG A 93 20.89 -15.38 17.39
CA ARG A 93 20.16 -16.16 16.37
C ARG A 93 20.42 -15.70 14.94
N VAL A 94 21.08 -14.56 14.76
CA VAL A 94 21.33 -13.96 13.45
C VAL A 94 22.81 -13.54 13.36
N ILE A 95 23.48 -14.01 12.31
CA ILE A 95 24.83 -13.53 11.95
C ILE A 95 24.63 -12.49 10.84
N ALA A 96 24.94 -11.22 11.11
CA ALA A 96 24.83 -10.15 10.12
C ALA A 96 25.97 -10.28 9.09
N VAL A 97 25.62 -10.28 7.81
CA VAL A 97 26.57 -10.57 6.71
C VAL A 97 27.01 -9.30 5.96
N TYR A 98 26.35 -8.14 6.16
CA TYR A 98 26.69 -6.88 5.47
C TYR A 98 26.15 -5.63 6.18
N ASP A 99 26.85 -4.49 6.05
CA ASP A 99 26.51 -3.17 6.63
C ASP A 99 26.15 -2.18 5.52
N ALA A 100 25.07 -1.41 5.70
CA ALA A 100 24.51 -0.49 4.71
C ALA A 100 24.18 0.85 5.39
N LYS A 101 25.06 1.82 5.19
CA LYS A 101 24.84 3.23 5.49
C LYS A 101 24.93 4.00 4.17
N ASP A 102 24.14 5.07 4.12
CA ASP A 102 24.01 6.12 3.08
C ASP A 102 22.76 5.95 2.18
N GLU A 103 21.86 6.92 1.94
CA GLU A 103 21.30 8.12 2.61
C GLU A 103 20.26 8.72 1.61
N ILE A 104 19.24 9.46 2.09
CA ILE A 104 18.76 10.78 1.57
C ILE A 104 17.24 10.99 1.20
N MET A 105 16.70 12.24 1.43
CA MET A 105 15.31 12.85 1.56
C MET A 105 14.86 14.12 0.72
N LEU A 106 13.65 14.11 0.09
CA LEU A 106 12.99 14.94 -0.99
C LEU A 106 11.59 15.57 -0.66
N ASP A 107 10.81 16.31 -1.50
CA ASP A 107 9.56 17.14 -1.16
C ASP A 107 8.35 17.27 -2.19
N ALA A 108 7.08 17.57 -1.77
CA ALA A 108 5.76 17.31 -2.48
C ALA A 108 4.95 18.48 -3.17
N GLY A 109 3.81 18.19 -3.87
CA GLY A 109 2.84 19.19 -4.46
C GLY A 109 1.38 18.74 -4.85
N GLU A 110 0.43 19.70 -5.06
CA GLU A 110 -1.09 19.73 -5.02
C GLU A 110 -1.98 19.18 -6.19
N THR A 111 -3.34 19.10 -6.00
CA THR A 111 -4.41 18.75 -7.01
C THR A 111 -5.78 19.47 -6.85
N ALA A 112 -6.52 19.67 -7.98
CA ALA A 112 -7.80 20.44 -8.13
C ALA A 112 -9.12 19.62 -8.04
N ARG A 113 -10.28 20.29 -7.79
CA ARG A 113 -11.64 19.69 -7.60
C ARG A 113 -12.45 19.59 -8.91
N VAL A 114 -13.30 18.55 -9.05
CA VAL A 114 -14.07 18.20 -10.28
C VAL A 114 -15.60 18.18 -10.03
N PRO A 115 -16.48 18.60 -10.97
CA PRO A 115 -17.95 18.71 -10.78
C PRO A 115 -18.71 17.37 -10.74
N ARG A 116 -19.90 17.37 -10.12
CA ARG A 116 -20.80 16.20 -9.97
C ARG A 116 -21.94 16.25 -11.00
N GLY A 117 -21.79 15.54 -12.13
CA GLY A 117 -22.85 15.40 -13.15
C GLY A 117 -22.31 14.71 -14.41
N GLY A 118 -22.50 13.40 -14.50
CA GLY A 118 -21.76 12.54 -15.45
C GLY A 118 -20.30 12.32 -15.01
N SER A 119 -19.73 11.14 -15.27
CA SER A 119 -18.28 10.99 -15.13
C SER A 119 -17.62 11.83 -16.21
N PRO A 120 -16.88 12.90 -15.87
CA PRO A 120 -16.26 13.73 -16.89
C PRO A 120 -15.28 12.89 -17.69
N ASP A 121 -15.31 13.07 -19.02
CA ASP A 121 -14.36 12.44 -19.92
C ASP A 121 -12.98 13.07 -19.69
N LEU A 122 -12.06 12.33 -19.05
CA LEU A 122 -10.74 12.83 -18.68
C LEU A 122 -9.69 12.65 -19.79
N ARG A 123 -10.11 12.31 -21.03
CA ARG A 123 -9.17 12.10 -22.14
C ARG A 123 -8.34 13.34 -22.49
N TYR A 124 -8.86 14.54 -22.19
CA TYR A 124 -8.14 15.79 -22.43
C TYR A 124 -6.90 15.95 -21.53
N LEU A 125 -6.87 15.27 -20.38
CA LEU A 125 -5.74 15.27 -19.43
C LEU A 125 -4.71 14.17 -19.70
N LEU A 126 -4.90 13.36 -20.75
CA LEU A 126 -3.95 12.32 -21.12
C LEU A 126 -2.81 12.90 -21.97
N THR A 127 -1.59 12.48 -21.64
CA THR A 127 -0.41 12.74 -22.46
C THR A 127 -0.51 12.01 -23.82
N LYS A 128 0.29 12.43 -24.80
CA LYS A 128 0.38 11.75 -26.11
C LYS A 128 0.75 10.27 -25.97
N ARG A 129 1.70 9.96 -25.08
CA ARG A 129 2.12 8.58 -24.77
C ARG A 129 0.96 7.75 -24.22
N GLU A 130 0.23 8.27 -23.25
CA GLU A 130 -0.91 7.58 -22.64
C GLU A 130 -2.03 7.30 -23.65
N LYS A 131 -2.33 8.25 -24.54
CA LYS A 131 -3.31 8.07 -25.62
C LYS A 131 -2.91 6.92 -26.57
N ILE A 132 -1.63 6.86 -26.94
CA ILE A 132 -1.09 5.77 -27.77
C ILE A 132 -1.20 4.42 -27.05
N CYS A 133 -0.83 4.37 -25.77
CA CYS A 133 -0.92 3.18 -24.92
C CYS A 133 -2.37 2.64 -24.88
N ILE A 134 -3.36 3.51 -24.64
CA ILE A 134 -4.78 3.12 -24.63
C ILE A 134 -5.22 2.60 -26.00
N SER A 135 -4.86 3.29 -27.08
CA SER A 135 -5.23 2.87 -28.44
C SER A 135 -4.66 1.50 -28.79
N GLN A 136 -3.38 1.26 -28.49
CA GLN A 136 -2.71 -0.01 -28.72
C GLN A 136 -3.34 -1.12 -27.87
N ALA A 137 -3.55 -0.89 -26.58
CA ALA A 137 -4.19 -1.86 -25.68
C ALA A 137 -5.62 -2.20 -26.15
N CYS A 138 -6.42 -1.21 -26.58
CA CYS A 138 -7.75 -1.43 -27.13
C CYS A 138 -7.73 -2.26 -28.43
N ARG A 139 -6.75 -2.03 -29.31
CA ARG A 139 -6.57 -2.85 -30.52
C ARG A 139 -6.25 -4.30 -30.18
N ILE A 140 -5.33 -4.53 -29.23
CA ILE A 140 -4.98 -5.88 -28.76
C ILE A 140 -6.19 -6.55 -28.11
N TYR A 141 -6.96 -5.82 -27.29
CA TYR A 141 -8.18 -6.33 -26.67
C TYR A 141 -9.20 -6.78 -27.72
N LYS A 142 -9.51 -5.91 -28.71
CA LYS A 142 -10.47 -6.22 -29.77
C LYS A 142 -10.03 -7.41 -30.61
N PHE A 143 -8.73 -7.51 -30.91
CA PHE A 143 -8.17 -8.64 -31.64
C PHE A 143 -8.27 -9.96 -30.84
N ARG A 144 -7.85 -9.94 -29.57
CA ARG A 144 -7.76 -11.13 -28.71
C ARG A 144 -9.12 -11.66 -28.26
N PHE A 145 -10.05 -10.77 -27.91
CA PHE A 145 -11.33 -11.16 -27.29
C PHE A 145 -12.53 -11.01 -28.23
N ARG A 146 -12.34 -10.44 -29.43
CA ARG A 146 -13.42 -10.18 -30.41
C ARG A 146 -14.60 -9.37 -29.82
N ARG A 147 -14.31 -8.46 -28.90
CA ARG A 147 -15.28 -7.60 -28.20
C ARG A 147 -14.89 -6.13 -28.31
N ASP A 148 -15.87 -5.24 -28.18
CA ASP A 148 -15.61 -3.79 -28.13
C ASP A 148 -15.10 -3.39 -26.74
N PRO A 149 -13.86 -2.87 -26.62
CA PRO A 149 -13.30 -2.47 -25.33
C PRO A 149 -14.10 -1.35 -24.65
N ASN A 150 -14.85 -0.52 -25.40
CA ASN A 150 -15.66 0.56 -24.81
C ASN A 150 -16.94 0.05 -24.15
N LYS A 151 -17.33 -1.20 -24.41
CA LYS A 151 -18.52 -1.83 -23.81
C LYS A 151 -18.19 -2.70 -22.60
N ASP A 152 -16.90 -2.94 -22.33
CA ASP A 152 -16.47 -3.75 -21.19
C ASP A 152 -16.37 -2.90 -19.92
N LYS A 153 -17.33 -3.09 -19.01
CA LYS A 153 -17.41 -2.42 -17.69
C LYS A 153 -16.25 -2.78 -16.76
N ASN A 154 -15.51 -3.86 -17.06
CA ASN A 154 -14.44 -4.35 -16.22
C ASN A 154 -13.06 -4.12 -16.85
N LEU A 155 -12.93 -3.33 -17.93
CA LEU A 155 -11.65 -3.10 -18.61
C LEU A 155 -10.90 -1.88 -18.05
N PHE A 156 -9.84 -2.18 -17.31
CA PHE A 156 -8.90 -1.28 -16.69
C PHE A 156 -7.50 -1.52 -17.25
N LEU A 157 -6.78 -0.44 -17.53
CA LEU A 157 -5.44 -0.45 -18.12
C LEU A 157 -4.48 0.31 -17.19
N TYR A 158 -3.34 -0.27 -16.83
CA TYR A 158 -2.29 0.48 -16.16
C TYR A 158 -1.41 1.21 -17.19
N LEU A 159 -1.46 2.55 -17.20
CA LEU A 159 -0.85 3.38 -18.25
C LEU A 159 0.66 3.59 -18.07
N GLY A 160 1.22 3.19 -16.93
CA GLY A 160 2.67 3.29 -16.67
C GLY A 160 3.49 2.27 -17.47
N ASP A 161 2.88 1.20 -17.97
CA ASP A 161 3.59 0.16 -18.70
C ASP A 161 3.74 0.47 -20.20
N ASN A 162 4.69 -0.21 -20.85
CA ASN A 162 4.80 -0.28 -22.29
C ASN A 162 4.01 -1.50 -22.79
N VAL A 163 2.96 -1.26 -23.58
CA VAL A 163 2.02 -2.27 -24.10
C VAL A 163 2.69 -3.46 -24.78
N TRP A 164 3.85 -3.25 -25.42
CA TRP A 164 4.58 -4.30 -26.14
C TRP A 164 5.44 -5.17 -25.23
N ASN A 165 5.94 -4.61 -24.13
CA ASN A 165 6.83 -5.31 -23.20
C ASN A 165 6.05 -5.93 -22.05
N ARG A 166 5.08 -5.19 -21.51
CA ARG A 166 4.28 -5.58 -20.35
C ARG A 166 2.91 -4.94 -20.44
N LEU A 167 1.86 -5.75 -20.50
CA LEU A 167 0.48 -5.26 -20.52
C LEU A 167 -0.24 -5.63 -19.23
N THR A 168 -0.26 -4.69 -18.28
CA THR A 168 -0.99 -4.84 -17.02
C THR A 168 -2.39 -4.29 -17.17
N TRP A 169 -3.36 -5.20 -17.22
CA TRP A 169 -4.77 -4.88 -17.49
C TRP A 169 -5.70 -5.93 -16.88
N SER A 170 -6.98 -5.61 -16.81
CA SER A 170 -8.01 -6.48 -16.24
C SER A 170 -8.73 -7.36 -17.26
N ALA A 171 -8.32 -7.34 -18.54
CA ALA A 171 -9.07 -7.95 -19.63
C ALA A 171 -9.40 -9.44 -19.42
N VAL A 172 -8.48 -10.19 -18.79
CA VAL A 172 -8.67 -11.62 -18.48
C VAL A 172 -9.32 -11.82 -17.12
N SER A 173 -8.79 -11.15 -16.08
CA SER A 173 -9.19 -11.38 -14.69
C SER A 173 -10.54 -10.76 -14.33
N LYS A 174 -10.99 -9.75 -15.09
CA LYS A 174 -12.10 -8.85 -14.74
C LYS A 174 -11.91 -8.17 -13.37
N ARG A 175 -10.67 -8.09 -12.88
CA ARG A 175 -10.28 -7.49 -11.59
C ARG A 175 -9.37 -6.30 -11.82
N ILE A 176 -9.40 -5.31 -10.93
CA ILE A 176 -8.50 -4.17 -10.98
C ILE A 176 -7.05 -4.68 -11.00
N PRO A 177 -6.19 -4.19 -11.93
CA PRO A 177 -4.81 -4.63 -11.97
C PRO A 177 -4.07 -4.27 -10.68
N THR A 178 -3.07 -5.07 -10.32
CA THR A 178 -2.25 -4.85 -9.11
C THR A 178 -1.74 -3.41 -9.06
N LEU A 179 -2.08 -2.72 -7.98
CA LEU A 179 -1.64 -1.35 -7.71
C LEU A 179 -0.13 -1.34 -7.41
N ARG A 180 0.56 -0.26 -7.77
CA ARG A 180 2.03 -0.13 -7.61
C ARG A 180 2.39 1.16 -6.90
N MET A 181 3.52 1.15 -6.18
CA MET A 181 4.05 2.30 -5.43
C MET A 181 4.36 3.51 -6.29
N SER A 182 4.65 3.31 -7.58
CA SER A 182 4.86 4.39 -8.55
C SER A 182 3.62 5.26 -8.76
N GLY A 183 2.45 4.86 -8.24
CA GLY A 183 1.23 5.66 -8.30
C GLY A 183 0.66 5.86 -9.71
N GLY A 184 1.13 5.08 -10.69
CA GLY A 184 0.74 5.23 -12.09
C GLY A 184 -0.78 5.22 -12.30
N LYS A 185 -1.22 5.85 -13.41
CA LYS A 185 -2.65 5.97 -13.72
C LYS A 185 -3.21 4.61 -14.15
N THR A 186 -4.27 4.18 -13.46
CA THR A 186 -5.07 3.03 -13.88
C THR A 186 -6.33 3.54 -14.55
N TRP A 187 -6.41 3.40 -15.87
CA TRP A 187 -7.45 3.94 -16.73
C TRP A 187 -8.61 2.97 -16.92
N HIS A 188 -9.83 3.41 -16.65
CA HIS A 188 -11.05 2.68 -16.96
C HIS A 188 -11.55 3.08 -18.34
N VAL A 189 -11.61 2.12 -19.27
CA VAL A 189 -11.86 2.40 -20.69
C VAL A 189 -13.27 2.94 -20.91
N MET A 190 -14.29 2.28 -20.35
CA MET A 190 -15.69 2.66 -20.56
C MET A 190 -16.01 4.06 -20.02
N SER A 191 -15.61 4.37 -18.78
CA SER A 191 -15.91 5.67 -18.17
C SER A 191 -14.93 6.77 -18.55
N ARG A 192 -13.89 6.46 -19.34
CA ARG A 192 -12.88 7.40 -19.81
C ARG A 192 -12.28 8.27 -18.70
N ARG A 193 -11.94 7.64 -17.57
CA ARG A 193 -11.26 8.28 -16.43
C ARG A 193 -10.32 7.29 -15.76
N TRP A 194 -9.36 7.81 -15.01
CA TRP A 194 -8.54 6.98 -14.14
C TRP A 194 -9.23 6.71 -12.80
N LEU A 195 -8.79 5.64 -12.14
CA LEU A 195 -9.09 5.34 -10.75
C LEU A 195 -8.49 6.42 -9.85
N THR A 196 -9.33 6.98 -9.00
CA THR A 196 -8.96 7.93 -7.94
C THR A 196 -8.28 7.20 -6.78
N GLY A 197 -7.51 7.92 -5.96
CA GLY A 197 -6.90 7.35 -4.74
C GLY A 197 -7.93 6.72 -3.80
N ARG A 198 -9.12 7.32 -3.69
CA ARG A 198 -10.24 6.77 -2.91
C ARG A 198 -10.71 5.43 -3.46
N GLU A 199 -10.89 5.31 -4.77
CA GLU A 199 -11.31 4.03 -5.38
C GLU A 199 -10.23 2.95 -5.28
N LYS A 200 -8.95 3.33 -5.38
CA LYS A 200 -7.83 2.42 -5.15
C LYS A 200 -7.85 1.86 -3.73
N LEU A 201 -8.00 2.71 -2.72
CA LEU A 201 -8.12 2.28 -1.32
C LEU A 201 -9.39 1.45 -1.07
N ALA A 202 -10.53 1.85 -1.64
CA ALA A 202 -11.77 1.06 -1.58
C ALA A 202 -11.56 -0.36 -2.14
N SER A 203 -10.83 -0.49 -3.26
CA SER A 203 -10.54 -1.80 -3.87
C SER A 203 -9.64 -2.70 -3.03
N LEU A 204 -8.97 -2.15 -2.02
CA LEU A 204 -8.17 -2.89 -1.04
C LEU A 204 -8.96 -3.16 0.25
N GLY A 205 -10.23 -2.79 0.32
CA GLY A 205 -11.10 -3.00 1.48
C GLY A 205 -10.99 -1.93 2.57
N PHE A 206 -10.42 -0.76 2.28
CA PHE A 206 -10.39 0.35 3.25
C PHE A 206 -11.77 1.01 3.40
N PRO A 207 -12.16 1.44 4.62
CA PRO A 207 -13.44 2.09 4.92
C PRO A 207 -13.45 3.57 4.47
N VAL A 208 -13.40 3.82 3.16
CA VAL A 208 -13.31 5.18 2.60
C VAL A 208 -14.66 5.87 2.36
N THR A 209 -15.75 5.23 2.81
CA THR A 209 -17.11 5.78 2.83
C THR A 209 -17.71 5.56 4.21
N ALA A 210 -18.55 6.49 4.68
CA ALA A 210 -19.23 6.37 5.97
C ALA A 210 -19.95 5.02 6.13
N SER A 211 -20.75 4.60 5.13
CA SER A 211 -21.46 3.31 5.19
C SER A 211 -20.53 2.10 5.34
N ALA A 212 -19.38 2.08 4.66
CA ALA A 212 -18.40 1.00 4.83
C ALA A 212 -17.73 1.06 6.20
N ALA A 213 -17.41 2.26 6.68
CA ALA A 213 -16.81 2.51 7.99
C ALA A 213 -17.73 2.07 9.13
N ASP A 214 -19.00 2.46 9.07
CA ASP A 214 -20.05 2.08 10.03
C ASP A 214 -20.23 0.55 10.06
N SER A 215 -20.27 -0.09 8.88
CA SER A 215 -20.38 -1.56 8.78
C SER A 215 -19.18 -2.29 9.38
N MET A 216 -18.00 -1.66 9.34
CA MET A 216 -16.76 -2.18 9.91
C MET A 216 -16.56 -1.79 11.38
N GLY A 217 -17.42 -0.94 11.95
CA GLY A 217 -17.27 -0.44 13.33
C GLY A 217 -16.02 0.42 13.55
N VAL A 218 -15.55 1.11 12.51
CA VAL A 218 -14.34 1.96 12.53
C VAL A 218 -14.63 3.34 11.93
N PRO A 219 -13.82 4.37 12.24
CA PRO A 219 -13.96 5.68 11.60
C PRO A 219 -13.71 5.63 10.08
N GLU A 220 -14.42 6.49 9.31
CA GLU A 220 -14.16 6.66 7.87
C GLU A 220 -12.72 7.14 7.64
N LEU A 221 -12.02 6.51 6.69
CA LEU A 221 -10.68 6.93 6.29
C LEU A 221 -10.76 8.17 5.38
N PRO A 222 -10.31 9.36 5.83
CA PRO A 222 -10.38 10.56 5.02
C PRO A 222 -9.33 10.53 3.89
N VAL A 223 -9.78 10.51 2.64
CA VAL A 223 -8.90 10.56 1.46
C VAL A 223 -8.79 11.99 0.94
N ARG A 224 -8.07 12.85 1.67
CA ARG A 224 -7.85 14.25 1.27
C ARG A 224 -6.71 14.41 0.26
N ASP A 225 -5.63 13.67 0.45
CA ASP A 225 -4.45 13.68 -0.43
C ASP A 225 -4.51 12.52 -1.43
N THR A 226 -4.80 12.85 -2.68
CA THR A 226 -4.97 11.85 -3.75
C THR A 226 -3.67 11.19 -4.18
N LYS A 227 -2.53 11.91 -4.09
CA LYS A 227 -1.20 11.40 -4.44
C LYS A 227 -0.74 10.42 -3.37
N ARG A 228 -0.77 10.85 -2.10
CA ARG A 228 -0.42 9.98 -0.98
C ARG A 228 -1.31 8.74 -0.91
N ALA A 229 -2.61 8.90 -1.12
CA ALA A 229 -3.53 7.75 -1.17
C ALA A 229 -3.16 6.74 -2.27
N SER A 230 -2.74 7.23 -3.45
CA SER A 230 -2.26 6.34 -4.53
C SER A 230 -0.96 5.62 -4.15
N ALA A 231 0.00 6.32 -3.54
CA ALA A 231 1.25 5.71 -3.09
C ALA A 231 1.01 4.64 -2.02
N ILE A 232 0.20 4.97 -1.00
CA ILE A 232 -0.22 4.03 0.07
C ILE A 232 -0.87 2.80 -0.55
N SER A 233 -1.83 2.98 -1.47
CA SER A 233 -2.52 1.86 -2.10
C SER A 233 -1.61 0.91 -2.88
N GLY A 234 -0.45 1.39 -3.34
CA GLY A 234 0.54 0.55 -4.02
C GLY A 234 1.38 -0.32 -3.09
N ASN A 235 1.43 -0.01 -1.80
CA ASN A 235 2.21 -0.73 -0.78
C ASN A 235 1.32 -1.44 0.26
N CYS A 236 0.01 -1.22 0.23
CA CYS A 236 -0.92 -1.85 1.16
C CYS A 236 -1.25 -3.29 0.75
N MET A 237 -1.42 -4.13 1.77
CA MET A 237 -2.10 -5.42 1.61
C MET A 237 -3.61 -5.21 1.55
N HIS A 238 -4.31 -6.12 0.89
CA HIS A 238 -5.77 -6.16 0.94
C HIS A 238 -6.22 -6.40 2.39
N PHE A 239 -7.22 -5.65 2.85
CA PHE A 239 -7.68 -5.68 4.25
C PHE A 239 -7.99 -7.10 4.74
N SER A 240 -8.70 -7.88 3.92
CA SER A 240 -9.01 -9.29 4.23
C SER A 240 -7.77 -10.16 4.40
N THR A 241 -6.69 -9.90 3.66
CA THR A 241 -5.42 -10.64 3.81
C THR A 241 -4.78 -10.33 5.16
N VAL A 242 -4.78 -9.05 5.56
CA VAL A 242 -4.26 -8.63 6.88
C VAL A 242 -5.06 -9.28 8.00
N ALA A 243 -6.40 -9.30 7.90
CA ALA A 243 -7.27 -9.91 8.89
C ALA A 243 -6.97 -11.41 9.08
N VAL A 244 -6.77 -12.16 7.98
CA VAL A 244 -6.39 -13.59 8.05
C VAL A 244 -5.02 -13.77 8.71
N VAL A 245 -4.04 -12.96 8.36
CA VAL A 245 -2.69 -13.03 8.97
C VAL A 245 -2.75 -12.74 10.47
N GLN A 246 -3.50 -11.71 10.88
CA GLN A 246 -3.72 -11.40 12.29
C GLN A 246 -4.42 -12.54 13.04
N PHE A 247 -5.45 -13.13 12.42
CA PHE A 247 -6.17 -14.26 13.01
C PHE A 247 -5.24 -15.47 13.22
N VAL A 248 -4.44 -15.83 12.22
CA VAL A 248 -3.46 -16.92 12.34
C VAL A 248 -2.45 -16.62 13.45
N ALA A 249 -1.93 -15.39 13.52
CA ALA A 249 -1.00 -14.99 14.57
C ALA A 249 -1.59 -15.14 15.99
N LEU A 250 -2.87 -14.78 16.17
CA LEU A 250 -3.57 -14.91 17.45
C LEU A 250 -3.81 -16.38 17.83
N VAL A 251 -4.18 -17.24 16.87
CA VAL A 251 -4.39 -18.67 17.12
C VAL A 251 -3.08 -19.39 17.45
N CYS A 252 -1.96 -18.96 16.87
CA CYS A 252 -0.65 -19.53 17.16
C CYS A 252 -0.03 -19.01 18.47
N TYR A 253 -0.64 -18.04 19.15
CA TYR A 253 -0.12 -17.50 20.41
C TYR A 253 -0.42 -18.48 21.55
N LYS A 254 0.56 -19.31 21.92
CA LYS A 254 0.47 -20.19 23.09
C LYS A 254 0.79 -19.39 24.35
N GLN A 255 -0.17 -19.29 25.25
CA GLN A 255 0.06 -18.74 26.59
C GLN A 255 0.95 -19.72 27.37
N THR A 256 2.22 -19.35 27.58
CA THR A 256 3.09 -20.05 28.53
C THR A 256 2.69 -19.62 29.93
N GLN A 257 2.16 -20.57 30.71
CA GLN A 257 1.96 -20.44 32.15
C GLN A 257 3.30 -20.54 32.88
#